data_AF-A0AAD4RW51-F1
#
_entry.id   AF-A0AAD4RW51-F1
#
_cell.length_a   1.000
_cell.length_b   1.000
_cell.length_c   1.000
_cell.angle_alpha   90.00
_cell.angle_beta   90.00
_cell.angle_gamma   90.00
#
_symmetry.space_group_name_H-M   'P 1'
#
loop_
_entity.id
_entity.type
_entity.pdbx_description
1 polymer ?
#
loop_
_entity_poly.entity_id
_entity_poly.type
_entity_poly.pdbx_seq_one_letter_code
_entity_poly.pdbx_strand_id
1 'polypeptide(L)'
;LEYWTLMVLLVFAGVLKNAEVKVDAAAICLNVEGWLFMVPLGYIAAVSVRVSNELGAGNAAAARFSVWVTVSIALVTQTVFATLVLITRYDFPKLFTDDKIVMKEVSALAVYLCISILLCAILPVLSGMAIGAGWQAVVAYVNSVTYYLIGLPIGVFMGFKLDWGLEGLWVGTQIGMGLQTIVLLIMFWRADWDKEVQLSKVRVSEDVGLGEEQKLIKL
;
A
#
# COMPACT_ATOMS: atom_id res chain seq x y z
N LEU A 1 8.80 0.44 -3.12
CA LEU A 1 9.21 1.45 -2.12
C LEU A 1 8.71 1.09 -0.73
N GLU A 2 7.44 0.73 -0.59
CA GLU A 2 6.85 0.29 0.69
C GLU A 2 7.55 -0.90 1.34
N TYR A 3 7.87 -1.95 0.57
CA TYR A 3 8.63 -3.11 1.07
C TYR A 3 10.01 -2.74 1.64
N TRP A 4 10.68 -1.75 1.05
CA TRP A 4 11.98 -1.27 1.55
C TRP A 4 11.84 -0.59 2.91
N THR A 5 10.73 0.13 3.16
CA THR A 5 10.43 0.72 4.46
C THR A 5 10.27 -0.37 5.55
N LEU A 6 9.67 -1.51 5.21
CA LEU A 6 9.55 -2.66 6.13
C LEU A 6 10.92 -3.29 6.44
N MET A 7 11.82 -3.36 5.45
CA MET A 7 13.20 -3.83 5.68
C MET A 7 13.98 -2.87 6.59
N VAL A 8 13.82 -1.56 6.38
CA VAL A 8 14.42 -0.54 7.27
C VAL A 8 13.86 -0.65 8.69
N LEU A 9 12.56 -0.89 8.84
CA LEU A 9 11.95 -1.16 10.15
C LEU A 9 12.58 -2.37 10.82
N LEU A 10 12.81 -3.47 10.09
CA LEU A 10 13.45 -4.67 10.62
C LEU A 10 14.88 -4.39 11.11
N VAL A 11 15.64 -3.57 10.39
CA VAL A 11 16.97 -3.12 10.82
C VAL A 11 16.87 -2.33 12.13
N PHE A 12 15.91 -1.42 12.27
CA PHE A 12 15.70 -0.70 13.53
C PHE A 12 15.24 -1.61 14.68
N ALA A 13 14.45 -2.63 14.39
CA ALA A 13 14.07 -3.63 15.39
C ALA A 13 15.30 -4.36 15.96
N GLY A 14 16.32 -4.60 15.13
CA GLY A 14 17.59 -5.20 15.54
C GLY A 14 18.45 -4.34 16.48
N VAL A 15 18.13 -3.05 16.63
CA VAL A 15 18.83 -2.13 17.55
C VAL A 15 18.09 -1.98 18.89
N LEU A 16 16.85 -2.50 18.99
CA LEU A 16 16.06 -2.42 20.22
C LEU A 16 16.58 -3.40 21.29
N LYS A 17 16.27 -3.12 22.56
CA LYS A 17 16.46 -4.08 23.66
C LYS A 17 15.69 -5.37 23.37
N ASN A 18 16.31 -6.52 23.64
CA ASN A 18 15.82 -7.86 23.26
C ASN A 18 15.65 -8.00 21.73
N ALA A 19 16.68 -7.58 20.99
CA ALA A 19 16.67 -7.53 19.52
C ALA A 19 16.27 -8.86 18.88
N GLU A 20 16.79 -10.00 19.36
CA GLU A 20 16.46 -11.34 18.85
C GLU A 20 14.95 -11.59 18.84
N VAL A 21 14.31 -11.48 20.01
CA VAL A 21 12.85 -11.66 20.15
C VAL A 21 12.05 -10.71 19.26
N LYS A 22 12.46 -9.43 19.19
CA LYS A 22 11.73 -8.41 18.42
C LYS A 22 11.89 -8.59 16.92
N VAL A 23 13.08 -8.94 16.45
CA VAL A 23 13.35 -9.23 15.04
C VAL A 23 12.60 -10.48 14.62
N ASP A 24 12.62 -11.53 15.42
CA ASP A 24 11.87 -12.76 15.13
C ASP A 24 10.37 -12.51 15.08
N ALA A 25 9.83 -11.79 16.07
CA ALA A 25 8.41 -11.45 16.11
C ALA A 25 7.99 -10.59 14.90
N ALA A 26 8.79 -9.57 14.57
CA ALA A 26 8.57 -8.74 13.39
C ALA A 26 8.62 -9.57 12.10
N ALA A 27 9.62 -10.43 11.96
CA ALA A 27 9.80 -11.29 10.78
C ALA A 27 8.60 -12.24 10.58
N ILE A 28 8.08 -12.84 11.65
CA ILE A 28 6.88 -13.69 11.57
C ILE A 28 5.68 -12.87 11.07
N CYS A 29 5.43 -11.70 11.66
CA CYS A 29 4.32 -10.84 11.22
C CYS A 29 4.49 -10.37 9.77
N LEU A 30 5.69 -9.97 9.36
CA LEU A 30 5.98 -9.55 7.99
C LEU A 30 5.82 -10.68 6.97
N ASN A 31 6.13 -11.94 7.35
CA ASN A 31 5.87 -13.10 6.49
C ASN A 31 4.38 -13.32 6.28
N VAL A 32 3.59 -13.29 7.36
CA VAL A 32 2.13 -13.42 7.28
C VAL A 32 1.54 -12.28 6.44
N GLU A 33 1.99 -11.05 6.67
CA GLU A 33 1.60 -9.89 5.86
C GLU A 33 1.93 -10.09 4.37
N GLY A 34 3.14 -10.57 4.06
CA GLY A 34 3.57 -10.83 2.69
C GLY A 34 2.71 -11.86 1.97
N TRP A 35 2.30 -12.94 2.65
CA TRP A 35 1.37 -13.92 2.07
C TRP A 35 0.00 -13.32 1.80
N LEU A 36 -0.55 -12.57 2.74
CA LEU A 36 -1.87 -11.93 2.59
C LEU A 36 -1.84 -10.82 1.53
N PHE A 37 -0.71 -10.13 1.37
CA PHE A 37 -0.50 -9.06 0.39
C PHE A 37 -0.55 -9.53 -1.07
N MET A 38 -0.41 -10.83 -1.34
CA MET A 38 -0.56 -11.37 -2.70
C MET A 38 -1.96 -11.09 -3.30
N VAL A 39 -2.99 -10.99 -2.46
CA VAL A 39 -4.34 -10.64 -2.89
C VAL A 39 -4.45 -9.16 -3.27
N PRO A 40 -4.07 -8.18 -2.43
CA PRO A 40 -3.93 -6.78 -2.82
C PRO A 40 -3.06 -6.54 -4.05
N LEU A 41 -1.98 -7.30 -4.23
CA LEU A 41 -1.16 -7.24 -5.43
C LEU A 41 -1.97 -7.56 -6.70
N GLY A 42 -2.86 -8.55 -6.62
CA GLY A 42 -3.82 -8.85 -7.67
C GLY A 42 -4.79 -7.68 -7.95
N TYR A 43 -5.22 -6.96 -6.91
CA TYR A 43 -6.05 -5.76 -7.07
C TYR A 43 -5.33 -4.62 -7.77
N ILE A 44 -4.05 -4.38 -7.44
CA ILE A 44 -3.20 -3.38 -8.12
C ILE A 44 -3.23 -3.65 -9.63
N ALA A 45 -2.97 -4.89 -10.03
CA ALA A 45 -2.94 -5.27 -11.45
C ALA A 45 -4.31 -5.12 -12.12
N ALA A 46 -5.36 -5.65 -11.49
CA ALA A 46 -6.72 -5.65 -12.05
C ALA A 46 -7.26 -4.23 -12.24
N VAL A 47 -7.13 -3.36 -11.24
CA VAL A 47 -7.64 -1.98 -11.32
C VAL A 47 -6.80 -1.14 -12.27
N SER A 48 -5.48 -1.36 -12.34
CA SER A 48 -4.60 -0.67 -13.29
C SER A 48 -5.05 -0.92 -14.73
N VAL A 49 -5.27 -2.19 -15.09
CA VAL A 49 -5.72 -2.57 -16.44
C VAL A 49 -7.13 -2.05 -16.74
N ARG A 50 -8.05 -2.12 -15.76
CA ARG A 50 -9.42 -1.63 -15.95
C ARG A 50 -9.44 -0.13 -16.17
N VAL A 51 -8.77 0.64 -15.32
CA VAL A 51 -8.72 2.10 -15.42
C VAL A 51 -8.05 2.53 -16.73
N SER A 52 -6.93 1.90 -17.13
CA SER A 52 -6.25 2.25 -18.38
C SER A 52 -7.15 1.99 -19.60
N ASN A 53 -7.86 0.87 -19.63
CA ASN A 53 -8.73 0.51 -20.74
C ASN A 53 -9.96 1.43 -20.83
N GLU A 54 -10.61 1.73 -19.71
CA GLU A 54 -11.79 2.61 -19.70
C GLU A 54 -11.40 4.06 -20.05
N LEU A 55 -10.25 4.55 -19.58
CA LEU A 55 -9.73 5.85 -19.99
C LEU A 55 -9.38 5.89 -21.48
N GLY A 56 -8.80 4.82 -22.03
CA GLY A 56 -8.50 4.70 -23.46
C GLY A 56 -9.77 4.62 -24.33
N ALA A 57 -10.83 3.99 -23.81
CA ALA A 57 -12.15 3.95 -24.44
C ALA A 57 -12.93 5.27 -24.32
N GLY A 58 -12.41 6.24 -23.56
CA GLY A 58 -13.05 7.52 -23.31
C GLY A 58 -14.21 7.47 -22.32
N ASN A 59 -14.27 6.45 -21.47
CA ASN A 59 -15.32 6.24 -20.49
C ASN A 59 -14.85 6.58 -19.06
N ALA A 60 -14.84 7.87 -18.74
CA ALA A 60 -14.45 8.39 -17.43
C ALA A 60 -15.28 7.78 -16.28
N ALA A 61 -16.59 7.60 -16.48
CA ALA A 61 -17.49 7.05 -15.47
C ALA A 61 -17.14 5.58 -15.13
N ALA A 62 -16.88 4.75 -16.15
CA ALA A 62 -16.51 3.35 -15.95
C ALA A 62 -15.12 3.19 -15.30
N ALA A 63 -14.18 4.10 -15.60
CA ALA A 63 -12.88 4.13 -14.93
C ALA A 63 -13.05 4.34 -13.41
N ARG A 64 -13.84 5.34 -13.00
CA ARG A 64 -14.15 5.61 -11.59
C ARG A 64 -14.91 4.46 -10.93
N PHE A 65 -15.88 3.91 -11.64
CA PHE A 65 -16.68 2.79 -11.14
C PHE A 65 -15.81 1.56 -10.87
N SER A 66 -14.86 1.26 -11.76
CA SER A 66 -13.91 0.15 -11.57
C SER A 66 -13.13 0.28 -10.27
N VAL A 67 -12.64 1.49 -9.93
CA VAL A 67 -11.95 1.75 -8.66
C VAL A 67 -12.86 1.45 -7.47
N TRP A 68 -14.10 1.96 -7.46
CA TRP A 68 -15.04 1.75 -6.36
C TRP A 68 -15.43 0.29 -6.15
N VAL A 69 -15.62 -0.46 -7.24
CA VAL A 69 -15.90 -1.89 -7.17
C VAL A 69 -14.70 -2.64 -6.57
N THR A 70 -13.48 -2.34 -7.04
CA THR A 70 -12.27 -2.99 -6.49
C THR A 70 -12.05 -2.63 -5.02
N VAL A 71 -12.26 -1.37 -4.61
CA VAL A 71 -12.19 -0.97 -3.20
C VAL A 71 -13.21 -1.74 -2.36
N SER A 72 -14.45 -1.90 -2.83
CA SER A 72 -15.48 -2.67 -2.12
C SER A 72 -15.08 -4.14 -1.93
N ILE A 73 -14.56 -4.79 -2.97
CA ILE A 73 -14.07 -6.17 -2.91
C ILE A 73 -12.87 -6.28 -1.96
N ALA A 74 -11.95 -5.33 -2.03
CA ALA A 74 -10.78 -5.30 -1.18
C ALA A 74 -11.16 -5.11 0.30
N LEU A 75 -12.11 -4.23 0.62
CA LEU A 75 -12.60 -4.04 1.98
C LEU A 75 -13.18 -5.33 2.57
N VAL A 76 -14.01 -6.05 1.81
CA VAL A 76 -14.59 -7.31 2.26
C VAL A 76 -13.50 -8.36 2.49
N THR A 77 -12.61 -8.56 1.52
CA THR A 77 -11.57 -9.60 1.62
C THR A 77 -10.52 -9.31 2.70
N GLN A 78 -10.05 -8.07 2.81
CA GLN A 78 -9.10 -7.68 3.85
C GLN A 78 -9.73 -7.73 5.25
N THR A 79 -11.02 -7.41 5.38
CA THR A 79 -11.73 -7.56 6.65
C THR A 79 -11.80 -9.03 7.09
N VAL A 80 -12.04 -9.95 6.14
CA VAL A 80 -12.02 -11.40 6.41
C VAL A 80 -10.63 -11.84 6.86
N PHE A 81 -9.57 -11.42 6.18
CA PHE A 81 -8.19 -11.76 6.56
C PHE A 81 -7.79 -11.18 7.93
N ALA A 82 -8.08 -9.91 8.18
CA ALA A 82 -7.81 -9.28 9.47
C ALA A 82 -8.57 -9.98 10.61
N THR A 83 -9.83 -10.37 10.36
CA THR A 83 -10.63 -11.11 11.34
C THR A 83 -10.04 -12.50 11.61
N LEU A 84 -9.61 -13.22 10.57
CA LEU A 84 -8.99 -14.53 10.70
C LEU A 84 -7.69 -14.47 11.52
N VAL A 85 -6.82 -13.50 11.21
CA VAL A 85 -5.56 -13.28 11.96
C VAL A 85 -5.88 -12.90 13.41
N LEU A 86 -6.87 -12.04 13.64
CA LEU A 86 -7.24 -11.60 14.98
C LEU A 86 -7.78 -12.75 15.85
N ILE A 87 -8.65 -13.60 15.29
CA ILE A 87 -9.18 -14.77 16.01
C ILE A 87 -8.07 -15.77 16.32
N THR A 88 -7.16 -15.98 15.38
CA THR A 88 -6.06 -16.96 15.51
C THR A 88 -4.80 -16.39 16.16
N ARG A 89 -4.85 -15.15 16.69
CA ARG A 89 -3.66 -14.38 17.13
C ARG A 89 -2.77 -15.07 18.15
N TYR A 90 -3.33 -15.97 18.97
CA TYR A 90 -2.61 -16.73 20.00
C TYR A 90 -2.21 -18.14 19.55
N ASP A 91 -2.68 -18.58 18.38
CA ASP A 91 -2.49 -19.93 17.86
C ASP A 91 -1.58 -19.96 16.65
N PHE A 92 -1.74 -19.04 15.69
CA PHE A 92 -0.90 -19.01 14.49
C PHE A 92 0.61 -18.86 14.77
N PRO A 93 1.08 -18.15 15.82
CA PRO A 93 2.52 -18.04 16.08
C PRO A 93 3.21 -19.39 16.32
N LYS A 94 2.45 -20.39 16.79
CA LYS A 94 2.93 -21.77 17.01
C LYS A 94 3.38 -22.47 15.72
N LEU A 95 2.92 -21.98 14.56
CA LEU A 95 3.32 -22.51 13.26
C LEU A 95 4.73 -22.06 12.85
N PHE A 96 5.27 -21.04 13.52
CA PHE A 96 6.54 -20.41 13.16
C PHE A 96 7.64 -20.63 14.20
N THR A 97 7.29 -20.78 15.48
CA THR A 97 8.27 -20.89 16.57
C THR A 97 7.72 -21.65 17.77
N ASP A 98 8.61 -22.36 18.48
CA ASP A 98 8.35 -22.99 19.77
C ASP A 98 8.69 -22.08 20.96
N ASP A 99 9.33 -20.92 20.72
CA ASP A 99 9.68 -19.97 21.78
C ASP A 99 8.44 -19.18 22.25
N LYS A 100 8.02 -19.45 23.48
CA LYS A 100 6.88 -18.81 24.12
C LYS A 100 7.02 -17.29 24.27
N ILE A 101 8.24 -16.77 24.40
CA ILE A 101 8.52 -15.34 24.50
C ILE A 101 8.23 -14.67 23.15
N VAL A 102 8.75 -15.25 22.05
CA VAL A 102 8.48 -14.78 20.69
C VAL A 102 7.00 -14.89 20.36
N MET A 103 6.35 -16.01 20.70
CA MET A 103 4.92 -16.19 20.48
C MET A 103 4.08 -15.09 21.16
N LYS A 104 4.43 -14.71 22.40
CA LYS A 104 3.74 -13.65 23.13
C LYS A 104 3.91 -12.29 22.44
N GLU A 105 5.12 -11.99 21.96
CA GLU A 105 5.41 -10.76 21.24
C GLU A 105 4.65 -10.71 19.90
N VAL A 106 4.67 -11.79 19.10
CA VAL A 106 3.87 -11.91 17.86
C VAL A 106 2.39 -11.74 18.15
N SER A 107 1.88 -12.34 19.24
CA SER A 107 0.46 -12.23 19.62
C SER A 107 0.05 -10.80 19.97
N ALA A 108 0.96 -9.98 20.49
CA ALA A 108 0.74 -8.56 20.73
C ALA A 108 0.79 -7.78 19.40
N LEU A 109 1.82 -8.05 18.58
CA LEU A 109 2.05 -7.41 17.30
C LEU A 109 0.95 -7.72 16.26
N ALA A 110 0.28 -8.86 16.39
CA ALA A 110 -0.83 -9.29 15.54
C ALA A 110 -1.97 -8.25 15.46
N VAL A 111 -2.18 -7.44 16.49
CA VAL A 111 -3.17 -6.35 16.45
C VAL A 111 -2.76 -5.27 15.44
N TYR A 112 -1.49 -4.88 15.43
CA TYR A 112 -0.93 -3.93 14.47
C TYR A 112 -0.88 -4.50 13.05
N LEU A 113 -0.61 -5.81 12.93
CA LEU A 113 -0.72 -6.53 11.67
C LEU A 113 -2.15 -6.48 11.11
N CYS A 114 -3.18 -6.69 11.94
CA CYS A 114 -4.58 -6.57 11.49
C CYS A 114 -4.91 -5.16 10.99
N ILE A 115 -4.40 -4.12 11.64
CA ILE A 115 -4.55 -2.73 11.16
C ILE A 115 -3.87 -2.56 9.80
N SER A 116 -2.69 -3.14 9.62
CA SER A 116 -1.93 -3.10 8.34
C SER A 116 -2.73 -3.77 7.22
N ILE A 117 -3.30 -4.95 7.48
CA ILE A 117 -4.16 -5.68 6.54
C ILE A 117 -5.38 -4.83 6.14
N LEU A 118 -6.01 -4.14 7.10
CA LEU A 118 -7.15 -3.27 6.82
C LEU A 118 -6.76 -2.03 5.99
N LEU A 119 -5.62 -1.39 6.27
CA LEU A 119 -5.12 -0.28 5.45
C LEU A 119 -4.78 -0.73 4.02
N CYS A 120 -4.31 -1.97 3.86
CA CYS A 120 -4.11 -2.62 2.56
C CYS A 120 -5.40 -2.83 1.75
N ALA A 121 -6.59 -2.54 2.29
CA ALA A 121 -7.83 -2.60 1.51
C ALA A 121 -7.95 -1.47 0.48
N ILE A 122 -7.42 -0.27 0.80
CA ILE A 122 -7.65 0.93 0.00
C ILE A 122 -6.38 1.35 -0.73
N LEU A 123 -5.26 1.42 -0.02
CA LEU A 123 -4.02 1.98 -0.56
C LEU A 123 -3.50 1.28 -1.84
N PRO A 124 -3.47 -0.07 -1.90
CA PRO A 124 -3.03 -0.79 -3.10
C PRO A 124 -3.94 -0.51 -4.30
N VAL A 125 -5.25 -0.45 -4.09
CA VAL A 125 -6.22 -0.16 -5.16
C VAL A 125 -6.00 1.23 -5.74
N LEU A 126 -5.78 2.23 -4.89
CA LEU A 126 -5.46 3.59 -5.35
C LEU A 126 -4.11 3.67 -6.06
N SER A 127 -3.13 2.89 -5.61
CA SER A 127 -1.82 2.81 -6.27
C SER A 127 -1.95 2.17 -7.67
N GLY A 128 -2.71 1.09 -7.80
CA GLY A 128 -3.00 0.47 -9.11
C GLY A 128 -3.76 1.41 -10.04
N MET A 129 -4.76 2.12 -9.51
CA MET A 129 -5.50 3.13 -10.27
C MET A 129 -4.56 4.23 -10.77
N ALA A 130 -3.67 4.73 -9.92
CA ALA A 130 -2.71 5.75 -10.31
C ALA A 130 -1.79 5.28 -11.43
N ILE A 131 -1.37 4.00 -11.43
CA ILE A 131 -0.62 3.41 -12.54
C ILE A 131 -1.50 3.40 -13.81
N GLY A 132 -2.74 2.92 -13.73
CA GLY A 132 -3.68 2.90 -14.85
C GLY A 132 -4.01 4.28 -15.44
N ALA A 133 -4.03 5.32 -14.60
CA ALA A 133 -4.26 6.71 -15.00
C ALA A 133 -2.98 7.45 -15.43
N GLY A 134 -1.79 6.86 -15.27
CA GLY A 134 -0.50 7.47 -15.62
C GLY A 134 0.06 8.44 -14.58
N TRP A 135 -0.38 8.35 -13.32
CA TRP A 135 0.05 9.19 -12.20
C TRP A 135 1.22 8.59 -11.39
N GLN A 136 1.83 7.50 -11.84
CA GLN A 136 2.82 6.75 -11.06
C GLN A 136 3.99 7.61 -10.54
N ALA A 137 4.42 8.63 -11.29
CA ALA A 137 5.51 9.51 -10.86
C ALA A 137 5.12 10.36 -9.64
N VAL A 138 3.94 10.98 -9.66
CA VAL A 138 3.41 11.76 -8.53
C VAL A 138 3.21 10.85 -7.32
N VAL A 139 2.64 9.66 -7.52
CA VAL A 139 2.41 8.71 -6.44
C VAL A 139 3.72 8.18 -5.84
N ALA A 140 4.77 7.98 -6.63
CA ALA A 140 6.09 7.61 -6.13
C ALA A 140 6.70 8.70 -5.24
N TYR A 141 6.52 9.98 -5.61
CA TYR A 141 6.95 11.11 -4.77
C TYR A 141 6.17 11.15 -3.45
N VAL A 142 4.83 11.06 -3.51
CA VAL A 142 3.98 11.03 -2.32
C VAL A 142 4.39 9.88 -1.40
N ASN A 143 4.56 8.67 -1.93
CA ASN A 143 5.00 7.50 -1.19
C ASN A 143 6.36 7.73 -0.49
N SER A 144 7.31 8.34 -1.20
CA SER A 144 8.64 8.64 -0.65
C SER A 144 8.55 9.60 0.53
N VAL A 145 7.75 10.66 0.40
CA VAL A 145 7.56 11.65 1.48
C VAL A 145 6.84 11.02 2.67
N THR A 146 5.72 10.35 2.46
CA THR A 146 4.89 9.84 3.55
C THR A 146 5.56 8.73 4.33
N TYR A 147 6.28 7.81 3.67
CA TYR A 147 6.96 6.72 4.35
C TYR A 147 8.32 7.12 4.93
N TYR A 148 9.18 7.80 4.17
CA TYR A 148 10.57 8.02 4.59
C TYR A 148 10.76 9.32 5.36
N LEU A 149 10.03 10.39 5.04
CA LEU A 149 10.19 11.69 5.70
C LEU A 149 9.24 11.88 6.88
N ILE A 150 8.14 11.12 6.94
CA ILE A 150 7.12 11.27 7.98
C ILE A 150 7.00 9.98 8.79
N GLY A 151 6.57 8.88 8.17
CA GLY A 151 6.28 7.63 8.87
C GLY A 151 7.50 7.06 9.61
N LEU A 152 8.65 7.00 8.93
CA LEU A 152 9.87 6.44 9.52
C LEU A 152 10.42 7.30 10.68
N PRO A 153 10.58 8.64 10.58
CA PRO A 153 10.99 9.46 11.71
C PRO A 153 10.03 9.39 12.89
N ILE A 154 8.72 9.38 12.64
CA ILE A 154 7.71 9.21 13.70
C ILE A 154 7.85 7.83 14.35
N GLY A 155 8.01 6.77 13.56
CA GLY A 155 8.21 5.41 14.07
C GLY A 155 9.46 5.29 14.93
N VAL A 156 10.60 5.82 14.46
CA VAL A 156 11.86 5.84 15.23
C VAL A 156 11.70 6.65 16.52
N PHE A 157 11.04 7.81 16.46
CA PHE A 157 10.77 8.60 17.65
C PHE A 157 9.91 7.83 18.66
N MET A 158 8.81 7.21 18.23
CA MET A 158 7.93 6.44 19.10
C MET A 158 8.61 5.18 19.65
N GLY A 159 9.34 4.47 18.81
CA GLY A 159 10.02 3.22 19.18
C GLY A 159 11.16 3.41 20.18
N PHE A 160 11.96 4.47 20.00
CA PHE A 160 13.17 4.69 20.81
C PHE A 160 13.01 5.78 21.89
N LYS A 161 12.34 6.90 21.60
CA LYS A 161 12.25 8.03 22.54
C LYS A 161 11.07 7.90 23.51
N LEU A 162 9.96 7.31 23.06
CA LEU A 162 8.80 7.01 23.90
C LEU A 162 8.86 5.59 24.51
N ASP A 163 9.91 4.83 24.23
CA ASP A 163 10.10 3.45 24.69
C ASP A 163 8.98 2.47 24.28
N TRP A 164 8.24 2.74 23.20
CA TRP A 164 7.21 1.81 22.68
C TRP A 164 7.81 0.61 21.93
N GLY A 165 9.13 0.63 21.69
CA GLY A 165 9.84 -0.49 21.06
C GLY A 165 9.33 -0.80 19.66
N LEU A 166 9.05 -2.08 19.41
CA LEU A 166 8.65 -2.57 18.09
C LEU A 166 7.28 -2.04 17.67
N GLU A 167 6.36 -1.89 18.63
CA GLU A 167 5.04 -1.33 18.39
C GLU A 167 5.12 0.11 17.88
N GLY A 168 5.99 0.93 18.49
CA GLY A 168 6.22 2.31 18.06
C GLY A 168 6.73 2.40 16.62
N LEU A 169 7.67 1.53 16.24
CA LEU A 169 8.16 1.45 14.87
C LEU A 169 7.04 1.08 13.89
N TRP A 170 6.20 0.10 14.25
CA TRP A 170 5.07 -0.35 13.43
C TRP A 170 4.01 0.75 13.28
N VAL A 171 3.67 1.46 14.35
CA VAL A 171 2.71 2.58 14.29
C VAL A 171 3.21 3.67 13.35
N GLY A 172 4.51 3.96 13.34
CA GLY A 172 5.10 4.90 12.38
C GLY A 172 4.85 4.53 10.92
N THR A 173 4.97 3.25 10.57
CA THR A 173 4.67 2.78 9.20
C THR A 173 3.19 2.90 8.88
N GLN A 174 2.30 2.61 9.84
CA GLN A 174 0.85 2.78 9.68
C GLN A 174 0.47 4.25 9.47
N ILE A 175 1.13 5.19 10.17
CA ILE A 175 0.91 6.63 9.97
C ILE A 175 1.32 7.05 8.56
N GLY A 176 2.49 6.60 8.08
CA GLY A 176 2.94 6.86 6.72
C GLY A 176 1.97 6.32 5.66
N MET A 177 1.48 5.09 5.86
CA MET A 177 0.50 4.43 5.01
C MET A 177 -0.85 5.16 5.01
N GLY A 178 -1.35 5.53 6.19
CA GLY A 178 -2.60 6.27 6.35
C GLY A 178 -2.55 7.64 5.68
N LEU A 179 -1.45 8.39 5.87
CA LEU A 179 -1.25 9.68 5.21
C LEU A 179 -1.20 9.54 3.69
N GLN A 180 -0.48 8.53 3.17
CA GLN A 180 -0.46 8.27 1.72
C GLN A 180 -1.87 7.97 1.20
N THR A 181 -2.63 7.14 1.92
CA THR A 181 -3.99 6.77 1.56
C THR A 181 -4.88 8.01 1.47
N ILE A 182 -4.81 8.90 2.46
CA ILE A 182 -5.57 10.16 2.47
C ILE A 182 -5.20 11.02 1.25
N VAL A 183 -3.91 11.19 0.96
CA VAL A 183 -3.46 11.99 -0.19
C VAL A 183 -3.96 11.40 -1.51
N LEU A 184 -3.84 10.08 -1.71
CA LEU A 184 -4.31 9.43 -2.93
C LEU A 184 -5.84 9.46 -3.05
N LEU A 185 -6.57 9.34 -1.94
CA LEU A 185 -8.02 9.53 -1.94
C LEU A 185 -8.37 10.95 -2.39
N ILE A 186 -7.72 11.98 -1.83
CA ILE A 186 -7.96 13.37 -2.23
C ILE A 186 -7.65 13.57 -3.72
N MET A 187 -6.54 13.01 -4.22
CA MET A 187 -6.21 13.05 -5.65
C MET A 187 -7.31 12.39 -6.50
N PHE A 188 -7.74 11.18 -6.12
CA PHE A 188 -8.83 10.46 -6.80
C PHE A 188 -10.14 11.26 -6.83
N TRP A 189 -10.53 11.84 -5.69
CA TRP A 189 -11.78 12.59 -5.54
C TRP A 189 -11.76 13.92 -6.29
N ARG A 190 -10.61 14.59 -6.36
CA ARG A 190 -10.45 15.89 -7.03
C ARG A 190 -10.09 15.78 -8.51
N ALA A 191 -9.75 14.59 -8.99
CA ALA A 191 -9.38 14.39 -10.37
C ALA A 191 -10.56 14.65 -11.31
N ASP A 192 -10.28 15.39 -12.38
CA ASP A 192 -11.19 15.56 -13.50
C ASP A 192 -10.98 14.38 -14.45
N TRP A 193 -11.85 13.39 -14.33
CA TRP A 193 -11.75 12.14 -15.06
C TRP A 193 -12.00 12.32 -16.57
N ASP A 194 -12.76 13.33 -16.97
CA ASP A 194 -12.95 13.67 -18.38
C ASP A 194 -11.66 14.27 -18.96
N LYS A 195 -10.95 15.08 -18.17
CA LYS A 195 -9.60 15.55 -18.54
C LYS A 195 -8.60 14.40 -18.64
N GLU A 196 -8.63 13.43 -17.74
CA GLU A 196 -7.76 12.25 -17.83
C GLU A 196 -8.02 11.42 -19.09
N VAL A 197 -9.28 11.33 -19.54
CA VAL A 197 -9.64 10.75 -20.84
C VAL A 197 -9.02 11.53 -22.01
N GLN A 198 -8.98 12.86 -21.95
CA GLN A 198 -8.31 13.63 -23.03
C GLN A 198 -6.81 13.40 -23.01
N LEU A 199 -6.19 13.38 -21.82
CA LEU A 199 -4.77 13.12 -21.65
C LEU A 199 -4.39 11.71 -22.13
N SER A 200 -5.21 10.69 -21.89
CA SER A 200 -4.96 9.33 -22.39
C SER A 200 -4.90 9.29 -23.91
N LYS A 201 -5.81 10.00 -24.61
CA LYS A 201 -5.82 10.09 -26.08
C LYS A 201 -4.56 10.77 -26.62
N VAL A 202 -4.12 11.86 -25.98
CA VAL A 202 -2.88 12.56 -26.34
C VAL A 202 -1.69 11.61 -26.23
N ARG A 203 -1.54 10.91 -25.10
CA ARG A 203 -0.45 9.95 -24.87
C ARG A 203 -0.39 8.87 -25.95
N VAL A 204 -1.55 8.27 -26.30
CA VAL A 204 -1.62 7.27 -27.37
C VAL A 204 -1.26 7.87 -28.73
N SER A 205 -1.70 9.10 -29.03
CA SER A 205 -1.38 9.74 -30.32
C SER A 205 0.09 10.09 -30.49
N GLU A 206 0.79 10.41 -29.39
CA GLU A 206 2.25 10.62 -29.37
C GLU A 206 2.99 9.29 -29.61
N ASP A 207 2.57 8.21 -28.95
CA ASP A 207 3.17 6.88 -29.11
C ASP A 207 2.99 6.28 -30.52
N VAL A 208 1.86 6.59 -31.19
CA VAL A 208 1.55 6.11 -32.55
C VAL A 208 2.20 7.00 -33.64
N GLY A 209 2.93 8.05 -33.27
CA GLY A 209 3.63 8.93 -34.24
C GLY A 209 2.73 9.86 -35.05
N LEU A 210 1.42 9.90 -34.78
CA LEU A 210 0.45 10.76 -35.47
C LEU A 210 0.69 12.26 -35.19
N GLY A 211 1.41 12.59 -34.12
CA GLY A 211 1.83 13.96 -33.80
C GLY A 211 2.83 14.56 -34.80
N GLU A 212 3.59 13.74 -35.53
CA GLU A 212 4.49 14.20 -36.59
C GLU A 212 3.76 14.32 -37.94
N GLU A 213 2.86 13.39 -38.28
CA GLU A 213 2.04 13.48 -39.50
C GLU A 213 1.12 14.70 -39.51
N GLN A 214 0.51 15.06 -38.38
CA GLN A 214 -0.32 16.27 -38.29
C GLN A 214 0.47 17.58 -38.36
N LYS A 215 1.77 17.56 -38.07
CA LYS A 215 2.67 18.71 -38.31
C LYS A 215 3.10 18.78 -39.78
N LEU A 216 3.30 17.63 -40.44
CA LEU A 216 3.66 17.56 -41.86
C LEU A 216 2.51 17.95 -42.80
N ILE A 217 1.25 17.67 -42.43
CA ILE A 217 0.07 18.06 -43.25
C ILE A 217 -0.24 19.57 -43.14
N LYS A 218 0.37 20.28 -42.16
CA LYS A 218 0.20 21.73 -41.96
C LYS A 218 1.35 22.57 -42.54
N LEU A 219 2.30 21.96 -43.25
CA LEU A 219 3.35 22.62 -44.04
C LEU A 219 3.01 22.53 -45.53
#